data_AF-A0A062UYD4-F1
#
_entry.id   AF-A0A062UYD4-F1
#
_cell.length_a   1.000
_cell.length_b   1.000
_cell.length_c   1.000
_cell.angle_alpha   90.00
_cell.angle_beta   90.00
_cell.angle_gamma   90.00
#
_symmetry.space_group_name_H-M   'P 1'
#
loop_
_entity.id
_entity.type
_entity.pdbx_description
1 polymer ?
#
loop_
_entity_poly.entity_id
_entity_poly.type
_entity_poly.pdbx_seq_one_letter_code
_entity_poly.pdbx_strand_id
1 'polypeptide(L)'
;MDVLEDFEEIAADKQHAEIKISVMHVELSIKVRYFISQSGIGYCVLLIDGVKGKGLRGKVESAATKVYVGRAVLIFLSLLDDGKKLITVPALFEKEPTFSENVDLSNFIINAYFPDNLKKTTEEVYNEHLNFLKDKKISNNTDNLYKSILELPGEGLEILRSYR
;
A
#
# COMPACT_ATOMS: atom_id res chain seq x y z
N MET A 1 -6.02 15.46 -2.52
CA MET A 1 -6.23 14.08 -3.00
C MET A 1 -7.67 13.77 -2.74
N ASP A 2 -8.40 13.51 -3.80
CA ASP A 2 -9.83 13.30 -3.73
C ASP A 2 -10.10 11.87 -3.23
N VAL A 3 -11.07 11.75 -2.35
CA VAL A 3 -11.55 10.45 -1.86
C VAL A 3 -12.41 9.86 -2.98
N LEU A 4 -12.28 8.55 -3.22
CA LEU A 4 -13.15 7.88 -4.19
C LEU A 4 -14.61 7.98 -3.76
N GLU A 5 -15.50 8.10 -4.74
CA GLU A 5 -16.94 8.01 -4.49
C GLU A 5 -17.27 6.66 -3.83
N ASP A 6 -18.20 6.66 -2.87
CA ASP A 6 -18.59 5.50 -2.04
C ASP A 6 -17.56 4.96 -1.04
N PHE A 7 -16.44 5.67 -0.84
CA PHE A 7 -15.47 5.33 0.20
C PHE A 7 -15.55 6.28 1.39
N GLU A 8 -15.50 5.72 2.58
CA GLU A 8 -15.44 6.44 3.84
C GLU A 8 -14.02 6.35 4.44
N GLU A 9 -13.48 7.48 4.90
CA GLU A 9 -12.21 7.49 5.63
C GLU A 9 -12.42 6.93 7.04
N ILE A 10 -11.56 5.99 7.43
CA ILE A 10 -11.57 5.42 8.77
C ILE A 10 -10.47 6.01 9.64
N ALA A 11 -10.80 6.29 10.89
CA ALA A 11 -9.83 6.71 11.88
C ALA A 11 -8.90 5.53 12.23
N ALA A 12 -7.60 5.80 12.19
CA ALA A 12 -6.57 4.89 12.65
C ALA A 12 -5.96 5.41 13.95
N ASP A 13 -5.52 4.52 14.83
CA ASP A 13 -4.73 4.92 15.98
C ASP A 13 -3.35 5.46 15.55
N LYS A 14 -2.57 5.99 16.49
CA LYS A 14 -1.25 6.57 16.18
C LYS A 14 -0.26 5.57 15.57
N GLN A 15 -0.39 4.27 15.87
CA GLN A 15 0.54 3.25 15.36
C GLN A 15 0.27 2.93 13.90
N HIS A 16 -1.00 3.00 13.49
CA HIS A 16 -1.42 2.77 12.12
C HIS A 16 -1.38 4.06 11.28
N ALA A 17 -1.52 5.23 11.89
CA ALA A 17 -1.49 6.52 11.18
C ALA A 17 -0.09 6.96 10.73
N GLU A 18 0.98 6.47 11.35
CA GLU A 18 2.36 6.79 10.97
C GLU A 18 3.26 5.56 11.04
N ILE A 19 3.82 5.19 9.88
CA ILE A 19 4.75 4.06 9.77
C ILE A 19 6.12 4.55 9.32
N LYS A 20 7.16 3.83 9.75
CA LYS A 20 8.54 4.08 9.32
C LYS A 20 9.06 2.89 8.53
N ILE A 21 9.50 3.17 7.31
CA ILE A 21 9.98 2.15 6.39
C ILE A 21 11.46 2.35 6.11
N SER A 22 12.28 1.37 6.46
CA SER A 22 13.68 1.35 6.08
C SER A 22 13.86 0.69 4.72
N VAL A 23 14.26 1.47 3.71
CA VAL A 23 14.65 1.01 2.36
C VAL A 23 16.14 1.31 2.16
N MET A 24 16.95 0.25 2.02
CA MET A 24 18.41 0.36 1.87
C MET A 24 19.07 1.23 2.98
N HIS A 25 19.56 2.43 2.65
CA HIS A 25 20.23 3.36 3.59
C HIS A 25 19.31 4.48 4.10
N VAL A 26 18.01 4.37 3.81
CA VAL A 26 17.02 5.44 3.98
C VAL A 26 15.84 4.92 4.81
N GLU A 27 15.40 5.71 5.79
CA GLU A 27 14.16 5.58 6.53
C GLU A 27 13.15 6.60 5.99
N LEU A 28 12.01 6.11 5.52
CA LEU A 28 10.88 6.93 5.08
C LEU A 28 9.90 7.07 6.25
N SER A 29 9.50 8.29 6.56
CA SER A 29 8.33 8.57 7.41
C SER A 29 7.10 8.63 6.52
N ILE A 30 6.12 7.79 6.80
CA ILE A 30 4.92 7.68 5.98
C ILE A 30 3.70 7.93 6.86
N LYS A 31 2.86 8.87 6.43
CA LYS A 31 1.52 9.06 6.98
C LYS A 31 0.56 8.17 6.23
N VAL A 32 -0.25 7.39 6.94
CA VAL A 32 -1.22 6.48 6.35
C VAL A 32 -2.62 7.03 6.54
N ARG A 33 -3.42 6.98 5.48
CA ARG A 33 -4.86 7.21 5.52
C ARG A 33 -5.57 5.98 4.99
N TYR A 34 -6.71 5.64 5.54
CA TYR A 34 -7.41 4.40 5.27
C TYR A 34 -8.84 4.68 4.86
N PHE A 35 -9.33 3.92 3.89
CA PHE A 35 -10.64 4.12 3.29
C PHE A 35 -11.29 2.77 3.02
N ILE A 36 -12.58 2.66 3.27
CA ILE A 36 -13.35 1.44 3.00
C ILE A 36 -14.66 1.79 2.30
N SER A 37 -15.14 0.88 1.46
CA SER A 37 -16.47 0.94 0.85
C SER A 37 -17.36 -0.17 1.41
N GLN A 38 -18.67 -0.01 1.26
CA GLN A 38 -19.63 -1.08 1.57
C GLN A 38 -19.57 -2.25 0.55
N SER A 39 -18.86 -2.07 -0.57
CA SER A 39 -18.69 -3.10 -1.61
C SER A 39 -17.62 -4.14 -1.31
N GLY A 40 -17.02 -4.11 -0.11
CA GLY A 40 -16.00 -5.08 0.30
C GLY A 40 -14.59 -4.75 -0.20
N ILE A 41 -14.37 -3.50 -0.62
CA ILE A 41 -13.09 -2.96 -1.07
C ILE A 41 -12.61 -1.92 -0.07
N GLY A 42 -11.32 -1.90 0.23
CA GLY A 42 -10.69 -0.80 0.93
C GLY A 42 -9.40 -0.40 0.27
N TYR A 43 -8.92 0.80 0.57
CA TYR A 43 -7.57 1.21 0.19
C TYR A 43 -6.90 2.03 1.28
N CYS A 44 -5.57 2.00 1.28
CA CYS A 44 -4.78 2.92 2.07
C CYS A 44 -3.91 3.80 1.17
N VAL A 45 -3.72 5.03 1.62
CA VAL A 45 -2.85 6.02 1.01
C VAL A 45 -1.65 6.19 1.92
N LEU A 46 -0.50 5.78 1.42
CA LEU A 46 0.79 5.94 2.07
C LEU A 46 1.45 7.22 1.55
N LEU A 47 1.32 8.31 2.31
CA LEU A 47 1.93 9.60 1.97
C LEU A 47 3.33 9.67 2.56
N ILE A 48 4.34 9.82 1.70
CA ILE A 48 5.71 10.01 2.15
C ILE A 48 5.86 11.44 2.67
N ASP A 49 6.04 11.56 3.98
CA ASP A 49 6.11 12.83 4.70
C ASP A 49 7.56 13.23 5.03
N GLY A 50 8.48 12.28 5.05
CA GLY A 50 9.88 12.56 5.35
C GLY A 50 10.83 11.46 4.91
N VAL A 51 12.10 11.84 4.76
CA VAL A 51 13.20 10.96 4.38
C VAL A 51 14.37 11.22 5.33
N LYS A 52 14.88 10.19 5.99
CA LYS A 52 16.08 10.23 6.84
C LYS A 52 17.03 9.12 6.43
N GLY A 53 18.34 9.27 6.61
CA GLY A 53 19.25 8.16 6.30
C GLY A 53 20.65 8.40 6.80
N LYS A 54 21.36 7.31 7.10
CA LYS A 54 22.74 7.40 7.58
C LYS A 54 23.64 7.79 6.41
N GLY A 55 24.11 9.05 6.40
CA GLY A 55 24.92 9.62 5.32
C GLY A 55 24.15 10.49 4.31
N LEU A 56 22.82 10.57 4.42
CA LEU A 56 22.04 11.59 3.73
C LEU A 56 22.23 12.93 4.45
N ARG A 57 23.09 13.80 3.93
CA ARG A 57 23.26 15.18 4.40
C ARG A 57 23.38 16.14 3.24
N GLY A 58 22.86 17.35 3.40
CA GLY A 58 23.01 18.43 2.43
C GLY A 58 22.31 18.12 1.10
N LYS A 59 23.07 18.12 -0.01
CA LYS A 59 22.51 17.98 -1.36
C LYS A 59 21.84 16.63 -1.63
N VAL A 60 22.34 15.55 -1.02
CA VAL A 60 21.79 14.20 -1.24
C VAL A 60 20.45 14.02 -0.54
N GLU A 61 20.33 14.53 0.69
CA GLU A 61 19.06 14.59 1.43
C GLU A 61 18.03 15.45 0.70
N SER A 62 18.46 16.60 0.17
CA SER A 62 17.60 17.49 -0.62
C SER A 62 17.10 16.83 -1.91
N ALA A 63 17.96 16.08 -2.60
CA ALA A 63 17.59 15.33 -3.79
C ALA A 63 16.60 14.21 -3.48
N ALA A 64 16.86 13.40 -2.44
CA ALA A 64 15.95 12.34 -2.00
C ALA A 64 14.59 12.90 -1.56
N THR A 65 14.60 13.99 -0.78
CA THR A 65 13.37 14.70 -0.37
C THR A 65 12.56 15.15 -1.57
N LYS A 66 13.20 15.77 -2.57
CA LYS A 66 12.52 16.23 -3.80
C LYS A 66 11.91 15.09 -4.62
N VAL A 67 12.52 13.90 -4.58
CA VAL A 67 12.04 12.72 -5.31
C VAL A 67 10.85 12.08 -4.60
N TYR A 68 10.96 11.87 -3.29
CA TYR A 68 10.03 11.03 -2.54
C TYR A 68 8.96 11.79 -1.75
N VAL A 69 9.28 12.93 -1.13
CA VAL A 69 8.32 13.62 -0.25
C VAL A 69 7.16 14.21 -1.07
N GLY A 70 5.94 14.05 -0.55
CA GLY A 70 4.71 14.45 -1.21
C GLY A 70 4.21 13.44 -2.25
N ARG A 71 4.92 12.32 -2.45
CA ARG A 71 4.42 11.18 -3.24
C ARG A 71 3.48 10.34 -2.40
N ALA A 72 2.43 9.85 -3.03
CA ALA A 72 1.49 8.90 -2.45
C ALA A 72 1.68 7.53 -3.10
N VAL A 73 1.71 6.49 -2.28
CA VAL A 73 1.56 5.11 -2.71
C VAL A 73 0.15 4.67 -2.38
N LEU A 74 -0.53 4.09 -3.36
CA LEU A 74 -1.89 3.58 -3.25
C LEU A 74 -1.84 2.07 -3.11
N ILE A 75 -2.55 1.54 -2.13
CA ILE A 75 -2.72 0.11 -1.96
C ILE A 75 -4.20 -0.20 -1.80
N PHE A 76 -4.73 -1.06 -2.66
CA PHE A 76 -6.11 -1.55 -2.56
C PHE A 76 -6.13 -2.97 -2.01
N LEU A 77 -7.19 -3.29 -1.26
CA LEU A 77 -7.44 -4.58 -0.66
C LEU A 77 -8.91 -4.95 -0.86
N SER A 78 -9.15 -6.19 -1.25
CA SER A 78 -10.47 -6.82 -1.23
C SER A 78 -10.40 -8.18 -0.56
N LEU A 79 -11.42 -8.51 0.21
CA LEU A 79 -11.60 -9.86 0.72
C LEU A 79 -12.43 -10.68 -0.24
N LEU A 80 -12.01 -11.91 -0.50
CA LEU A 80 -12.72 -12.84 -1.36
C LEU A 80 -13.49 -13.87 -0.52
N ASP A 81 -14.57 -14.41 -1.06
CA ASP A 81 -15.40 -15.43 -0.39
C ASP A 81 -14.64 -16.73 -0.09
N ASP A 82 -13.55 -17.00 -0.81
CA ASP A 82 -12.67 -18.14 -0.57
C ASP A 82 -11.67 -17.91 0.57
N GLY A 83 -11.76 -16.77 1.26
CA GLY A 83 -10.89 -16.38 2.37
C GLY A 83 -9.60 -15.69 1.95
N LYS A 84 -9.32 -15.56 0.65
CA LYS A 84 -8.12 -14.88 0.16
C LYS A 84 -8.28 -13.36 0.18
N LYS A 85 -7.14 -12.68 0.30
CA LYS A 85 -6.99 -11.23 0.23
C LYS A 85 -6.43 -10.85 -1.14
N LEU A 86 -7.19 -10.16 -1.99
CA LEU A 86 -6.64 -9.57 -3.21
C LEU A 86 -6.08 -8.19 -2.90
N ILE A 87 -4.79 -7.99 -3.16
CA ILE A 87 -4.13 -6.71 -2.97
C ILE A 87 -3.68 -6.13 -4.30
N THR A 88 -3.73 -4.81 -4.45
CA THR A 88 -3.14 -4.08 -5.59
C THR A 88 -2.15 -3.06 -5.07
N VAL A 89 -0.87 -3.24 -5.42
CA VAL A 89 0.28 -2.50 -4.88
C VAL A 89 1.15 -1.95 -6.01
N PRO A 90 1.96 -0.90 -5.80
CA PRO A 90 2.88 -0.45 -6.83
C PRO A 90 3.97 -1.51 -7.07
N ALA A 91 4.32 -1.73 -8.34
CA ALA A 91 5.53 -2.44 -8.73
C ALA A 91 6.73 -1.58 -8.30
N LEU A 92 7.46 -2.05 -7.28
CA LEU A 92 8.63 -1.35 -6.76
C LEU A 92 9.91 -1.67 -7.52
N PHE A 93 9.89 -2.72 -8.33
CA PHE A 93 11.02 -3.16 -9.15
C PHE A 93 10.52 -3.55 -10.55
N GLU A 94 11.39 -3.41 -11.56
CA GLU A 94 11.12 -3.86 -12.94
C GLU A 94 11.09 -5.41 -13.08
N LYS A 95 11.39 -6.14 -11.99
CA LYS A 95 11.37 -7.61 -11.93
C LYS A 95 10.39 -8.07 -10.84
N GLU A 96 9.82 -9.26 -11.04
CA GLU A 96 8.96 -9.89 -10.04
C GLU A 96 9.70 -10.03 -8.69
N PRO A 97 9.02 -9.75 -7.57
CA PRO A 97 9.55 -9.99 -6.24
C PRO A 97 10.00 -11.45 -6.07
N THR A 98 11.16 -11.67 -5.43
CA THR A 98 11.41 -12.95 -4.77
C THR A 98 11.25 -12.74 -3.27
N PHE A 99 10.29 -13.44 -2.66
CA PHE A 99 10.02 -13.35 -1.23
C PHE A 99 10.86 -14.38 -0.46
N SER A 100 11.39 -13.98 0.69
CA SER A 100 11.98 -14.95 1.62
C SER A 100 10.92 -15.96 2.10
N GLU A 101 11.30 -17.22 2.28
CA GLU A 101 10.41 -18.32 2.72
C GLU A 101 9.74 -18.08 4.09
N ASN A 102 10.12 -17.02 4.80
CA ASN A 102 9.59 -16.67 6.11
C ASN A 102 8.29 -15.86 6.06
N VAL A 103 7.85 -15.41 4.88
CA VAL A 103 6.58 -14.67 4.73
C VAL A 103 5.55 -15.58 4.08
N ASP A 104 4.50 -15.91 4.85
CA ASP A 104 3.37 -16.67 4.32
C ASP A 104 2.46 -15.77 3.47
N LEU A 105 2.57 -15.93 2.16
CA LEU A 105 1.74 -15.23 1.18
C LEU A 105 0.61 -16.09 0.62
N SER A 106 0.37 -17.28 1.17
CA SER A 106 -0.62 -18.23 0.64
C SER A 106 -2.05 -17.67 0.59
N ASN A 107 -2.35 -16.73 1.48
CA ASN A 107 -3.65 -16.07 1.58
C ASN A 107 -3.76 -14.83 0.68
N PHE A 108 -2.70 -14.41 -0.01
CA PHE A 108 -2.68 -13.17 -0.81
C PHE A 108 -2.70 -13.45 -2.31
N ILE A 109 -3.53 -12.70 -3.03
CA ILE A 109 -3.48 -12.57 -4.49
C ILE A 109 -2.93 -11.17 -4.78
N ILE A 110 -1.68 -11.10 -5.25
CA ILE A 110 -0.97 -9.84 -5.46
C ILE A 110 -1.13 -9.39 -6.91
N ASN A 111 -1.72 -8.21 -7.11
CA ASN A 111 -1.68 -7.47 -8.36
C ASN A 111 -0.70 -6.29 -8.23
N ALA A 112 0.15 -6.09 -9.22
CA ALA A 112 1.12 -5.01 -9.23
C ALA A 112 0.79 -3.98 -10.32
N TYR A 113 0.71 -2.70 -9.98
CA TYR A 113 0.60 -1.62 -10.95
C TYR A 113 1.95 -0.93 -11.13
N PHE A 114 2.35 -0.63 -12.36
CA PHE A 114 3.57 0.14 -12.57
C PHE A 114 3.31 1.61 -12.21
N PRO A 115 4.05 2.17 -11.24
CA PRO A 115 3.91 3.57 -10.91
C PRO A 115 4.61 4.36 -12.02
N ASP A 116 3.87 5.03 -12.90
CA ASP A 116 4.45 6.03 -13.81
C ASP A 116 4.99 7.20 -12.96
N ASN A 117 6.19 7.02 -12.38
CA ASN A 117 6.79 7.92 -11.40
C ASN A 117 5.87 8.24 -10.19
N LEU A 118 5.06 7.27 -9.75
CA LEU A 118 4.06 7.43 -8.68
C LEU A 118 3.05 8.56 -8.99
N LYS A 119 2.72 8.77 -10.27
CA LYS A 119 1.75 9.77 -10.73
C LYS A 119 0.34 9.22 -10.93
N LYS A 120 0.16 7.90 -10.89
CA LYS A 120 -1.17 7.30 -11.02
C LYS A 120 -2.08 7.83 -9.92
N THR A 121 -3.25 8.27 -10.34
CA THR A 121 -4.33 8.74 -9.47
C THR A 121 -4.98 7.56 -8.75
N THR A 122 -5.71 7.87 -7.67
CA THR A 122 -6.48 6.86 -6.92
C THR A 122 -7.48 6.13 -7.82
N GLU A 123 -8.11 6.84 -8.75
CA GLU A 123 -9.09 6.28 -9.68
C GLU A 123 -8.45 5.32 -10.70
N GLU A 124 -7.27 5.65 -11.22
CA GLU A 124 -6.55 4.74 -12.14
C GLU A 124 -6.20 3.42 -11.46
N VAL A 125 -5.65 3.46 -10.25
CA VAL A 125 -5.29 2.25 -9.49
C VAL A 125 -6.54 1.48 -9.06
N TYR A 126 -7.62 2.18 -8.71
CA TYR A 126 -8.90 1.55 -8.40
C TYR A 126 -9.46 0.78 -9.59
N ASN A 127 -9.44 1.37 -10.79
CA ASN A 127 -9.88 0.69 -12.01
C ASN A 127 -9.04 -0.55 -12.33
N GLU A 128 -7.73 -0.51 -12.07
CA GLU A 128 -6.88 -1.70 -12.17
C GLU A 128 -7.26 -2.78 -11.15
N HIS A 129 -7.56 -2.38 -9.93
CA HIS A 129 -8.04 -3.29 -8.89
C HIS A 129 -9.37 -3.96 -9.29
N LEU A 130 -10.34 -3.18 -9.78
CA LEU A 130 -11.63 -3.67 -10.26
C LEU A 130 -11.48 -4.63 -11.44
N ASN A 131 -10.59 -4.32 -12.39
CA ASN A 131 -10.30 -5.21 -13.51
C ASN A 131 -9.74 -6.56 -13.03
N PHE A 132 -8.91 -6.57 -11.99
CA PHE A 132 -8.37 -7.80 -11.40
C PHE A 132 -9.39 -8.56 -10.55
N LEU A 133 -10.36 -7.85 -9.97
CA LEU A 133 -11.49 -8.44 -9.27
C LEU A 133 -12.55 -9.05 -10.20
N LYS A 134 -12.47 -8.78 -11.50
CA LYS A 134 -13.40 -9.33 -12.47
C LYS A 134 -13.48 -10.85 -12.31
N ASP A 135 -14.72 -11.34 -12.27
CA ASP A 135 -15.06 -12.76 -12.07
C ASP A 135 -14.71 -13.34 -10.68
N LYS A 136 -14.30 -12.52 -9.71
CA LYS A 136 -14.10 -12.92 -8.32
C LYS A 136 -15.31 -12.55 -7.46
N LYS A 137 -15.61 -13.39 -6.47
CA LYS A 137 -16.66 -13.10 -5.48
C LYS A 137 -16.06 -12.39 -4.29
N ILE A 138 -16.49 -11.15 -4.06
CA ILE A 138 -16.05 -10.31 -2.95
C ILE A 138 -16.86 -10.68 -1.71
N SER A 139 -16.16 -10.84 -0.59
CA SER A 139 -16.76 -11.06 0.71
C SER A 139 -17.40 -9.77 1.23
N ASN A 140 -18.57 -9.91 1.85
CA ASN A 140 -19.26 -8.83 2.55
C ASN A 140 -18.81 -8.64 4.01
N ASN A 141 -17.71 -9.29 4.43
CA ASN A 141 -17.21 -9.19 5.80
C ASN A 141 -16.40 -7.90 6.01
N THR A 142 -17.13 -6.80 6.24
CA THR A 142 -16.56 -5.47 6.48
C THR A 142 -15.68 -5.38 7.72
N ASP A 143 -15.99 -6.11 8.79
CA ASP A 143 -15.17 -6.14 10.01
C ASP A 143 -13.78 -6.74 9.74
N ASN A 144 -13.72 -7.83 8.97
CA ASN A 144 -12.45 -8.43 8.58
C ASN A 144 -11.68 -7.54 7.60
N LEU A 145 -12.39 -6.85 6.70
CA LEU A 145 -11.78 -5.89 5.77
C LEU A 145 -11.13 -4.75 6.55
N TYR A 146 -11.83 -4.21 7.55
CA TYR A 146 -11.33 -3.16 8.44
C TYR A 146 -10.04 -3.57 9.15
N LYS A 147 -10.01 -4.76 9.76
CA LYS A 147 -8.80 -5.28 10.42
C LYS A 147 -7.66 -5.47 9.42
N SER A 148 -7.95 -6.15 8.32
CA SER A 148 -6.97 -6.48 7.29
C SER A 148 -6.35 -5.24 6.67
N ILE A 149 -7.12 -4.16 6.48
CA ILE A 149 -6.58 -2.94 5.87
C ILE A 149 -5.70 -2.14 6.82
N LEU A 150 -6.02 -2.12 8.11
CA LEU A 150 -5.18 -1.47 9.11
C LEU A 150 -3.82 -2.17 9.26
N GLU A 151 -3.81 -3.50 9.20
CA GLU A 151 -2.60 -4.33 9.28
C GLU A 151 -1.78 -4.30 7.98
N LEU A 152 -2.40 -3.97 6.85
CA LEU A 152 -1.80 -4.04 5.51
C LEU A 152 -0.48 -3.28 5.35
N PRO A 153 -0.26 -2.08 5.92
CA PRO A 153 1.04 -1.42 5.83
C PRO A 153 2.13 -2.12 6.64
N GLY A 154 1.76 -2.80 7.74
CA GLY A 154 2.66 -3.64 8.54
C GLY A 154 3.03 -4.93 7.83
N GLU A 155 2.04 -5.65 7.31
CA GLU A 155 2.24 -6.85 6.48
C GLU A 155 3.05 -6.48 5.21
N GLY A 156 2.65 -5.40 4.53
CA GLY A 156 3.34 -4.86 3.36
C GLY A 156 4.79 -4.48 3.67
N LEU A 157 5.08 -3.96 4.85
CA LEU A 157 6.45 -3.69 5.32
C LEU A 157 7.30 -4.95 5.45
N GLU A 158 6.72 -6.04 5.96
CA GLU A 158 7.40 -7.33 6.05
C GLU A 158 7.64 -7.94 4.66
N ILE A 159 6.66 -7.79 3.77
CA ILE A 159 6.77 -8.15 2.35
C ILE A 159 7.92 -7.36 1.72
N LEU A 160 8.00 -6.04 1.92
CA LEU A 160 9.07 -5.16 1.44
C LEU A 160 10.46 -5.53 1.97
N ARG A 161 10.57 -5.87 3.26
CA ARG A 161 11.83 -6.32 3.87
C ARG A 161 12.29 -7.68 3.34
N SER A 162 11.36 -8.48 2.81
CA SER A 162 11.63 -9.82 2.32
C SER A 162 12.05 -9.87 0.86
N TYR A 163 12.04 -8.73 0.16
CA TYR A 163 12.63 -8.60 -1.18
C TYR A 163 14.15 -8.80 -1.12
N ARG A 164 14.65 -9.69 -1.98
CA ARG A 164 16.08 -9.85 -2.26
C ARG A 164 16.43 -9.40 -3.67
#